data_AF-A0A496UGW2-F1
#
_entry.id   AF-A0A496UGW2-F1
#
_cell.length_a   1.000
_cell.length_b   1.000
_cell.length_c   1.000
_cell.angle_alpha   90.00
_cell.angle_beta   90.00
_cell.angle_gamma   90.00
#
_symmetry.space_group_name_H-M   'P 1'
#
loop_
_entity.id
_entity.type
_entity.pdbx_description
1 polymer ?
#
loop_
_entity_poly.entity_id
_entity_poly.type
_entity_poly.pdbx_seq_one_letter_code
_entity_poly.pdbx_strand_id
1 'polypeptide(L)'
;MGIALACALAGIGSAVGVGIAAQASTGVMSVDPGKFGKLLLLSALPGTQGIYGFVIAFLLLGKVTPGMDMNVAWQIFTAGIPIAL
;
A
#
# COMPACT_ATOMS: atom_id res chain seq x y z
N MET A 1 0.08 9.12 14.36
CA MET A 1 -0.80 9.43 13.20
C MET A 1 -0.12 9.15 11.86
N GLY A 2 1.10 9.64 11.59
CA GLY A 2 1.77 9.39 10.30
C GLY A 2 1.93 7.91 9.94
N ILE A 3 2.30 7.07 10.92
CA ILE A 3 2.38 5.61 10.76
C ILE A 3 1.04 5.00 10.34
N ALA A 4 -0.06 5.43 10.98
CA ALA A 4 -1.39 4.92 10.68
C ALA A 4 -1.85 5.34 9.28
N LEU A 5 -1.57 6.59 8.89
CA LEU A 5 -1.88 7.10 7.54
C LEU A 5 -1.09 6.36 6.46
N ALA A 6 0.22 6.15 6.66
CA ALA A 6 1.08 5.40 5.76
C ALA A 6 0.54 3.99 5.49
N CYS A 7 0.09 3.28 6.53
CA CYS A 7 -0.44 1.94 6.35
C CYS A 7 -1.87 1.94 5.78
N ALA A 8 -2.75 2.78 6.31
CA ALA A 8 -4.17 2.74 5.97
C ALA A 8 -4.44 3.25 4.55
N LEU A 9 -3.90 4.40 4.18
CA LEU A 9 -4.19 5.00 2.88
C LEU A 9 -3.51 4.24 1.74
N ALA A 10 -2.27 3.81 1.93
CA ALA A 10 -1.59 2.95 0.95
C ALA A 10 -2.30 1.60 0.80
N GLY A 11 -2.79 1.00 1.90
CA GLY A 11 -3.59 -0.21 1.87
C GLY A 11 -4.92 -0.04 1.13
N ILE A 12 -5.63 1.06 1.35
CA ILE A 12 -6.86 1.39 0.63
C ILE A 12 -6.60 1.57 -0.88
N GLY A 13 -5.61 2.39 -1.24
CA GLY A 13 -5.25 2.60 -2.65
C GLY A 13 -4.88 1.30 -3.36
N SER A 14 -4.16 0.42 -2.65
CA SER A 14 -3.81 -0.91 -3.14
C SER A 14 -5.04 -1.80 -3.36
N ALA A 15 -5.94 -1.90 -2.37
CA ALA A 15 -7.15 -2.71 -2.49
C ALA A 15 -8.05 -2.24 -3.65
N VAL A 16 -8.19 -0.92 -3.83
CA VAL A 16 -8.96 -0.34 -4.94
C VAL A 16 -8.29 -0.68 -6.28
N GLY A 17 -6.98 -0.46 -6.41
CA GLY A 17 -6.24 -0.77 -7.63
C GLY A 17 -6.30 -2.25 -8.03
N VAL A 18 -6.11 -3.15 -7.06
CA VAL A 18 -6.24 -4.60 -7.25
C VAL A 18 -7.66 -4.95 -7.68
N GLY A 19 -8.68 -4.39 -7.03
CA GLY A 19 -10.08 -4.62 -7.38
C GLY A 19 -10.42 -4.24 -8.83
N ILE A 20 -9.97 -3.06 -9.28
CA ILE A 20 -10.18 -2.59 -10.66
C ILE A 20 -9.49 -3.52 -11.66
N ALA A 21 -8.22 -3.85 -11.42
CA ALA A 21 -7.44 -4.71 -12.31
C ALA A 21 -8.00 -6.15 -12.36
N ALA A 22 -8.48 -6.67 -11.24
CA ALA A 22 -9.12 -7.98 -11.14
C ALA A 22 -10.46 -8.04 -11.90
N GLN A 23 -11.28 -6.99 -11.80
CA GLN A 23 -12.54 -6.89 -12.56
C GLN A 23 -12.29 -6.92 -14.07
N ALA A 24 -11.33 -6.13 -14.56
CA ALA A 24 -10.95 -6.12 -15.97
C ALA A 24 -10.38 -7.48 -16.42
N SER A 25 -9.52 -8.08 -15.60
CA SER A 25 -8.91 -9.39 -15.85
C SER A 25 -9.94 -10.51 -15.93
N THR A 26 -10.96 -10.49 -15.09
CA THR A 26 -12.04 -11.48 -15.09
C THR A 26 -12.83 -11.44 -16.41
N GLY A 27 -13.09 -10.24 -16.95
CA GLY A 27 -13.75 -10.08 -18.24
C GLY A 27 -12.92 -10.60 -19.43
N VAL A 28 -11.59 -10.47 -19.38
CA VAL A 28 -10.72 -11.06 -20.43
C VAL A 28 -10.69 -12.58 -20.31
N MET A 29 -10.64 -13.10 -19.09
CA MET A 29 -10.55 -14.53 -18.82
C MET A 29 -11.82 -15.30 -19.22
N SER A 30 -12.99 -14.65 -19.29
CA SER A 30 -14.21 -15.29 -19.80
C SER A 30 -14.15 -15.59 -21.31
N VAL A 31 -13.28 -14.90 -22.05
CA VAL A 31 -13.08 -15.09 -23.50
C VAL A 31 -11.83 -15.92 -23.78
N ASP A 32 -10.76 -15.68 -23.03
CA ASP A 32 -9.47 -16.35 -23.22
C ASP A 32 -8.87 -16.81 -21.86
N PRO A 33 -9.28 -17.99 -21.36
CA PRO A 33 -8.80 -18.53 -20.08
C PRO A 33 -7.28 -18.79 -20.05
N GLY A 34 -6.64 -18.98 -21.21
CA GLY A 34 -5.20 -19.23 -21.31
C GLY A 34 -4.33 -18.06 -20.83
N LYS A 35 -4.92 -16.87 -20.64
CA LYS A 35 -4.23 -15.68 -20.15
C LYS A 35 -4.21 -15.52 -18.63
N PHE A 36 -4.76 -16.47 -17.86
CA PHE A 36 -4.87 -16.38 -16.40
C PHE A 36 -3.59 -15.91 -15.71
N GLY A 37 -2.43 -16.53 -15.99
CA GLY A 37 -1.17 -16.17 -15.30
C GLY A 37 -0.72 -14.73 -15.54
N LYS A 38 -0.88 -14.21 -16.77
CA LYS A 38 -0.54 -12.81 -17.11
C LYS A 38 -1.50 -11.83 -16.44
N LEU A 39 -2.79 -12.17 -16.43
CA LEU A 39 -3.84 -11.35 -15.84
C LEU A 39 -3.78 -11.34 -14.30
N LEU A 40 -3.40 -12.46 -13.69
CA LEU A 40 -3.13 -12.56 -12.25
C LEU A 40 -1.98 -11.63 -11.87
N LEU A 41 -0.87 -11.68 -12.62
CA LEU A 41 0.27 -10.79 -12.38
C LEU A 41 -0.13 -9.32 -12.52
N LEU A 42 -0.88 -8.98 -13.59
CA LEU A 42 -1.38 -7.62 -13.84
C LEU A 42 -2.28 -7.13 -12.70
N SER A 43 -3.16 -8.01 -12.18
CA SER A 43 -4.04 -7.70 -11.06
C SER A 43 -3.30 -7.52 -9.74
N ALA A 44 -2.12 -8.14 -9.59
CA ALA A 44 -1.30 -8.03 -8.39
C ALA A 44 -0.39 -6.80 -8.37
N LEU A 45 -0.11 -6.16 -9.53
CA LEU A 45 0.79 -4.99 -9.59
C LEU A 45 0.39 -3.83 -8.64
N PRO A 46 -0.90 -3.43 -8.56
CA PRO A 46 -1.34 -2.39 -7.61
C PRO A 46 -1.22 -2.83 -6.14
N GLY A 47 -1.11 -4.13 -5.89
CA GLY A 47 -0.85 -4.74 -4.58
C GLY A 47 0.41 -4.21 -3.89
N THR A 48 1.38 -3.75 -4.69
CA THR A 48 2.65 -3.23 -4.17
C THR A 48 2.48 -1.98 -3.30
N GLN A 49 1.46 -1.14 -3.54
CA GLN A 49 1.27 0.03 -2.69
C GLN A 49 0.99 -0.32 -1.24
N GLY A 50 0.19 -1.37 -1.00
CA GLY A 50 -0.07 -1.84 0.36
C GLY A 50 1.23 -2.32 1.02
N ILE A 51 2.10 -2.99 0.26
CA ILE A 51 3.39 -3.48 0.77
C ILE A 51 4.30 -2.31 1.15
N TYR A 52 4.43 -1.30 0.30
CA TYR A 52 5.27 -0.14 0.60
C TYR A 52 4.78 0.64 1.82
N GLY A 53 3.48 0.91 1.91
CA GLY A 53 2.88 1.57 3.09
C GLY A 53 3.07 0.76 4.38
N PHE A 54 2.91 -0.57 4.30
CA PHE A 54 3.14 -1.46 5.43
C PHE A 54 4.60 -1.47 5.89
N VAL A 55 5.57 -1.58 4.98
CA VAL A 55 7.00 -1.56 5.30
C VAL A 55 7.39 -0.23 5.95
N ILE A 56 6.96 0.90 5.37
CA ILE A 56 7.24 2.22 5.95
C ILE A 56 6.61 2.38 7.34
N ALA A 57 5.36 1.94 7.52
CA ALA A 57 4.71 1.96 8.83
C ALA A 57 5.50 1.16 9.87
N PHE A 58 5.99 -0.04 9.52
CA PHE A 58 6.82 -0.86 10.41
C PHE A 58 8.16 -0.20 10.75
N LEU A 59 8.84 0.38 9.75
CA LEU A 59 10.10 1.09 9.95
C LEU A 59 9.94 2.31 10.87
N LEU A 60 8.87 3.09 10.68
CA LEU A 60 8.58 4.25 11.51
C LEU A 60 8.17 3.84 12.94
N LEU A 61 7.45 2.73 13.10
CA LEU A 61 7.09 2.20 14.41
C LEU A 61 8.34 1.85 15.23
N GLY A 62 9.35 1.25 14.60
CA GLY A 62 10.64 0.95 15.24
C GLY A 62 11.46 2.18 15.64
N LYS A 63 11.05 3.39 15.25
CA LYS A 63 11.71 4.66 15.62
C LYS A 63 11.00 5.38 16.77
N VAL A 64 9.86 4.88 17.24
CA VAL A 64 9.12 5.49 18.35
C VAL A 64 9.74 5.08 19.69
N THR A 65 10.16 6.06 20.49
CA THR A 65 10.73 5.84 21.81
C THR A 65 9.99 6.64 22.90
N PRO A 66 9.88 6.12 24.13
CA PRO A 66 9.37 6.90 25.26
C PRO A 66 10.27 8.12 25.53
N GLY A 67 9.67 9.29 25.70
CA GLY A 67 10.40 10.54 25.99
C GLY A 67 11.06 11.20 24.76
N MET A 68 10.63 10.85 23.55
CA MET A 68 11.14 11.48 22.32
C MET A 68 10.82 12.99 22.24
N ASP A 69 11.75 13.76 21.65
CA ASP A 69 11.54 15.19 21.40
C ASP A 69 10.40 15.42 20.41
N MET A 70 9.66 16.52 20.60
CA MET A 70 8.51 16.88 19.78
C MET A 70 8.90 17.09 18.32
N ASN A 71 10.11 17.58 18.04
CA ASN A 71 10.61 17.73 16.66
C ASN A 71 10.74 16.37 15.96
N VAL A 72 11.23 15.36 16.67
CA VAL A 72 11.38 14.00 16.12
C VAL A 72 10.00 13.39 15.86
N ALA A 73 9.02 13.65 16.73
CA ALA A 73 7.65 13.18 16.54
C ALA A 73 7.02 13.77 15.27
N TRP A 74 7.25 15.05 14.99
CA TRP A 74 6.81 15.69 13.76
C TRP A 74 7.51 15.14 12.52
N GLN A 75 8.80 14.81 12.59
CA GLN A 75 9.52 14.16 11.49
C GLN A 75 8.95 12.77 11.17
N ILE A 76 8.63 11.96 12.20
CA ILE A 76 7.97 10.67 12.00
C ILE A 76 6.58 10.85 11.36
N PHE A 77 5.85 11.89 11.75
CA PHE A 77 4.56 12.21 11.16
C PHE A 77 4.68 12.54 9.66
N THR A 78 5.57 13.47 9.30
CA THR A 78 5.74 13.91 7.91
C THR A 78 6.37 12.84 7.02
N ALA A 79 7.24 11.98 7.56
CA ALA A 79 7.83 10.86 6.82
C ALA A 79 6.77 9.83 6.37
N GLY A 80 5.64 9.72 7.07
CA GLY A 80 4.54 8.82 6.70
C GLY A 80 3.60 9.37 5.62
N ILE A 81 3.62 10.67 5.34
CA ILE A 81 2.66 11.30 4.39
C ILE A 81 2.94 10.93 2.93
N PRO A 82 4.20 10.98 2.42
CA PRO A 82 4.46 10.75 1.00
C PRO A 82 4.07 9.37 0.50
N ILE A 83 4.09 8.35 1.37
CA ILE A 83 3.67 6.99 0.99
C ILE A 83 2.16 6.77 1.11
N ALA A 84 1.49 7.64 1.86
CA ALA A 84 0.05 7.57 2.07
C ALA A 84 -0.75 8.19 0.90
N LEU A 85 -0.11 9.03 0.09
CA LEU A 85 -0.67 9.71 -1.08
C LEU A 85 -0.26 9.00 -2.38
#